data_AF-A0A9P4JQT6-F1
#
_entry.id   AF-A0A9P4JQT6-F1
#
_cell.length_a   1.000
_cell.length_b   1.000
_cell.length_c   1.000
_cell.angle_alpha   90.00
_cell.angle_beta   90.00
_cell.angle_gamma   90.00
#
_symmetry.space_group_name_H-M   'P 1'
#
loop_
_entity.id
_entity.type
_entity.pdbx_description
1 polymer ?
#
loop_
_entity_poly.entity_id
_entity_poly.type
_entity_poly.pdbx_seq_one_letter_code
_entity_poly.pdbx_strand_id
1 'polypeptide(L)'
;MYSGGIPFMDILLNEVDWIDNLRFDEDYECEYVIVANAWIFQNCTIERRGEQYTALDSSGTERGWIQYYDVEGKEEHGKEKCIVVGRENKVVHDAPVNEKYPILVGRPTRLEAEYKRVGIGEIQTGFVKRWEISARVV
;
A
#
# COMPACT_ATOMS: atom_id res chain seq x y z
N MET A 1 6.99 -5.95 22.18
CA MET A 1 7.96 -5.18 21.39
C MET A 1 8.33 -6.09 20.23
N TYR A 2 7.69 -5.92 19.07
CA TYR A 2 7.87 -6.81 17.93
C TYR A 2 9.13 -6.42 17.15
N SER A 3 10.04 -7.37 16.98
CA SER A 3 11.26 -7.26 16.18
C SER A 3 11.03 -7.97 14.85
N GLY A 4 10.43 -7.28 13.89
CA GLY A 4 10.25 -7.79 12.53
C GLY A 4 9.83 -6.66 11.60
N GLY A 5 10.63 -6.39 10.56
CA GLY A 5 10.20 -5.59 9.41
C GLY A 5 9.40 -6.47 8.44
N ILE A 6 8.59 -5.86 7.57
CA ILE A 6 7.99 -6.60 6.45
C ILE A 6 9.11 -6.85 5.42
N PRO A 7 9.59 -8.11 5.24
CA PRO A 7 10.82 -8.39 4.50
C PRO A 7 10.79 -7.99 3.01
N PHE A 8 9.61 -7.68 2.47
CA PHE A 8 9.37 -7.50 1.05
C PHE A 8 9.29 -6.02 0.60
N MET A 9 9.42 -5.06 1.52
CA MET A 9 9.32 -3.63 1.19
C MET A 9 10.63 -2.86 1.34
N ASP A 10 11.73 -3.48 1.79
CA ASP A 10 13.00 -2.79 2.11
C ASP A 10 12.82 -1.53 3.00
N ILE A 11 11.72 -1.43 3.74
CA ILE A 11 11.46 -0.32 4.66
C ILE A 11 12.10 -0.65 6.00
N LEU A 12 13.07 0.17 6.41
CA LEU A 12 13.68 0.04 7.72
C LEU A 12 12.68 0.44 8.82
N LEU A 13 12.67 -0.29 9.93
CA LEU A 13 11.73 -0.12 11.06
C LEU A 13 11.72 1.31 11.66
N ASN A 14 12.77 2.09 11.44
CA ASN A 14 12.99 3.44 11.97
C ASN A 14 12.60 4.55 10.99
N GLU A 15 12.18 4.23 9.77
CA GLU A 15 11.82 5.23 8.74
C GLU A 15 10.32 5.52 8.69
N VAL A 16 9.51 4.65 9.31
CA VAL A 16 8.04 4.74 9.26
C VAL A 16 7.39 4.49 10.62
N ASP A 17 6.33 5.23 10.89
CA ASP A 17 5.36 4.88 11.93
C ASP A 17 4.42 3.83 11.34
N TRP A 18 4.48 2.61 11.87
CA TRP A 18 3.59 1.52 11.48
C TRP A 18 2.14 1.82 11.91
N ILE A 19 1.18 1.49 11.05
CA ILE A 19 -0.24 1.65 11.41
C ILE A 19 -0.63 0.62 12.48
N ASP A 20 -1.34 1.05 13.53
CA ASP A 20 -1.74 0.22 14.68
C ASP A 20 -2.45 -1.10 14.33
N ASN A 21 -3.12 -1.15 13.18
CA ASN A 21 -3.87 -2.32 12.71
C ASN A 21 -3.03 -3.30 11.86
N LEU A 22 -1.74 -3.04 11.69
CA LEU A 22 -0.83 -3.89 10.94
C LEU A 22 -0.27 -4.98 11.87
N ARG A 23 -0.56 -6.24 11.56
CA ARG A 23 -0.02 -7.39 12.28
C ARG A 23 0.15 -8.60 11.36
N PHE A 24 0.98 -9.53 11.77
CA PHE A 24 0.99 -10.85 11.15
C PHE A 24 -0.24 -11.65 11.58
N ASP A 25 -0.73 -12.52 10.71
CA ASP A 25 -1.71 -13.53 11.09
C ASP A 25 -1.07 -14.48 12.11
N GLU A 26 -1.71 -14.63 13.27
CA GLU A 26 -1.17 -15.42 14.40
C GLU A 26 -1.44 -16.92 14.24
N ASP A 27 -2.21 -17.32 13.22
CA ASP A 27 -2.43 -18.72 12.89
C ASP A 27 -1.15 -19.35 12.32
N TYR A 28 -0.66 -20.38 13.02
CA TYR A 28 0.63 -21.07 12.80
C TYR A 28 0.87 -21.61 11.37
N GLU A 29 -0.13 -21.63 10.50
CA GLU A 29 0.01 -22.06 9.11
C GLU A 29 0.40 -20.92 8.13
N CYS A 30 0.40 -19.67 8.58
CA CYS A 30 0.39 -18.49 7.70
C CYS A 30 1.37 -17.38 8.15
N GLU A 31 2.63 -17.74 8.44
CA GLU A 31 3.69 -16.81 8.91
C GLU A 31 3.94 -15.59 8.00
N TYR A 32 3.45 -15.62 6.75
CA TYR A 32 3.64 -14.56 5.76
C TYR A 32 2.41 -13.67 5.54
N VAL A 33 1.28 -13.99 6.18
CA VAL A 33 0.02 -13.27 5.98
C VAL A 33 0.00 -12.03 6.87
N ILE A 34 -0.37 -10.90 6.28
CA ILE A 34 -0.47 -9.62 6.96
C ILE A 34 -1.95 -9.26 7.10
N VAL A 35 -2.37 -8.91 8.30
CA VAL A 35 -3.67 -8.31 8.56
C VAL A 35 -3.48 -6.80 8.66
N ALA A 36 -4.23 -6.06 7.84
CA ALA A 36 -4.14 -4.60 7.76
C ALA A 36 -5.48 -3.97 7.36
N ASN A 37 -5.58 -2.63 7.43
CA ASN A 37 -6.71 -1.95 6.79
C ASN A 37 -6.49 -1.89 5.28
N ALA A 38 -7.53 -2.18 4.50
CA ALA A 38 -7.54 -1.93 3.07
C ALA A 38 -8.18 -0.57 2.76
N TRP A 39 -7.57 0.11 1.81
CA TRP A 39 -7.87 1.46 1.38
C TRP A 39 -8.11 1.46 -0.13
N ILE A 40 -8.79 2.49 -0.60
CA ILE A 40 -8.99 2.77 -2.01
C ILE A 40 -8.28 4.06 -2.37
N PHE A 41 -7.69 4.11 -3.56
CA PHE A 41 -7.23 5.37 -4.14
C PHE A 41 -8.45 6.27 -4.37
N GLN A 42 -8.33 7.54 -4.01
CA GLN A 42 -9.39 8.53 -4.19
C GLN A 42 -8.84 9.73 -4.95
N ASN A 43 -9.64 10.26 -5.88
CA ASN A 43 -9.29 11.43 -6.70
C ASN A 43 -7.99 11.24 -7.50
N CYS A 44 -7.65 9.99 -7.83
CA CYS A 44 -6.49 9.63 -8.61
C CYS A 44 -6.88 8.80 -9.84
N THR A 45 -6.16 9.02 -10.93
CA THR A 45 -6.08 8.12 -12.07
C THR A 45 -4.74 7.38 -12.00
N ILE A 46 -4.75 6.06 -12.20
CA ILE A 46 -3.52 5.26 -12.26
C ILE A 46 -3.13 5.10 -13.72
N GLU A 47 -1.96 5.61 -14.10
CA GLU A 47 -1.44 5.57 -15.47
C GLU A 47 -0.08 4.90 -15.52
N ARG A 48 0.20 4.11 -16.56
CA ARG A 48 1.54 3.55 -16.76
C ARG A 48 2.48 4.63 -17.29
N ARG A 49 3.60 4.87 -16.59
CA ARG A 49 4.70 5.76 -17.01
C ARG A 49 6.02 5.00 -16.95
N GLY A 50 6.47 4.53 -18.10
CA GLY A 50 7.66 3.67 -18.20
C GLY A 50 7.43 2.30 -17.57
N GLU A 51 8.30 1.94 -16.62
CA GLU A 51 8.28 0.66 -15.90
C GLU A 51 7.39 0.66 -14.64
N GLN A 52 6.85 1.82 -14.27
CA GLN A 52 5.99 1.98 -13.09
C GLN A 52 4.63 2.56 -13.48
N TYR A 53 3.70 2.49 -12.54
CA TYR A 53 2.42 3.17 -12.61
C TYR A 53 2.43 4.39 -11.71
N THR A 54 1.85 5.48 -12.16
CA THR A 54 1.79 6.76 -11.44
C THR A 54 0.35 7.06 -11.07
N ALA A 55 0.12 7.43 -9.81
CA ALA A 55 -1.15 7.97 -9.34
C ALA A 55 -1.15 9.49 -9.58
N LEU A 56 -2.03 9.95 -10.45
CA LEU A 56 -2.15 11.36 -10.84
C LEU A 56 -3.47 11.93 -10.33
N ASP A 57 -3.43 13.14 -9.77
CA ASP A 57 -4.66 13.86 -9.44
C ASP A 57 -5.35 14.44 -10.69
N SER A 58 -6.50 15.11 -10.48
CA SER A 58 -7.26 15.73 -11.58
C SER A 58 -6.51 16.81 -12.35
N SER A 59 -5.42 17.37 -11.80
CA SER A 59 -4.55 18.33 -12.48
C SER A 59 -3.40 17.67 -13.25
N GLY A 60 -3.28 16.34 -13.19
CA GLY A 60 -2.16 15.59 -13.74
C GLY A 60 -0.91 15.64 -12.86
N THR A 61 -1.03 16.10 -11.62
CA THR A 61 0.08 16.13 -10.66
C THR A 61 0.27 14.76 -10.03
N GLU A 62 1.51 14.29 -9.97
CA GLU A 62 1.85 13.03 -9.31
C GLU A 62 1.63 13.08 -7.81
N ARG A 63 0.92 12.07 -7.30
CA ARG A 63 0.61 11.87 -5.88
C ARG A 63 1.19 10.59 -5.32
N GLY A 64 1.64 9.69 -6.19
CA GLY A 64 2.18 8.40 -5.80
C GLY A 64 2.62 7.56 -6.99
N TRP A 65 3.23 6.42 -6.69
CA TRP A 65 3.68 5.46 -7.68
C TRP A 65 3.38 4.03 -7.21
N ILE A 66 3.29 3.11 -8.16
CA ILE A 66 3.03 1.70 -7.97
C ILE A 66 3.96 0.90 -8.87
N GLN A 67 4.56 -0.14 -8.32
CA GLN A 67 5.32 -1.15 -9.04
C GLN A 67 4.69 -2.52 -8.80
N TYR A 68 4.22 -3.14 -9.89
CA TYR A 68 3.70 -4.51 -9.87
C TYR A 68 4.83 -5.52 -10.05
N TYR A 69 4.74 -6.67 -9.37
CA TYR A 69 5.73 -7.75 -9.48
C TYR A 69 5.54 -8.58 -10.75
N ASP A 70 4.29 -8.87 -11.11
CA ASP A 70 3.91 -9.67 -12.27
C ASP A 70 3.22 -8.76 -13.29
N VAL A 71 3.98 -8.27 -14.28
CA VAL A 71 3.44 -7.49 -15.42
C VAL A 71 3.11 -8.37 -16.63
N GLU A 72 3.12 -9.71 -16.46
CA GLU A 72 2.79 -10.67 -17.51
C GLU A 72 1.29 -10.71 -17.78
N GLY A 73 0.77 -9.64 -18.38
CA GLY A 73 -0.58 -9.62 -18.89
C GLY A 73 -1.16 -8.24 -18.96
N LYS A 74 -1.93 -7.99 -20.01
CA LYS A 74 -2.90 -6.89 -20.09
C LYS A 74 -4.07 -7.14 -19.12
N GLU A 75 -3.79 -7.47 -17.86
CA GLU A 75 -4.84 -7.64 -16.89
C GLU A 75 -5.46 -6.27 -16.59
N GLU A 76 -6.78 -6.26 -16.45
CA GLU A 76 -7.55 -5.08 -16.11
C GLU A 76 -7.12 -4.55 -14.75
N HIS A 77 -6.25 -3.54 -14.76
CA HIS A 77 -5.96 -2.70 -13.61
C HIS A 77 -7.23 -1.88 -13.28
N GLY A 78 -7.69 -1.94 -12.03
CA GLY A 78 -8.89 -1.24 -11.58
C GLY A 78 -9.65 -1.90 -10.42
N LYS A 79 -9.27 -3.12 -10.03
CA LYS A 79 -9.84 -3.83 -8.86
C LYS A 79 -8.88 -3.89 -7.67
N GLU A 80 -7.64 -3.47 -7.87
CA GLU A 80 -6.61 -3.46 -6.84
C GLU A 80 -6.96 -2.52 -5.69
N LYS A 81 -6.60 -2.94 -4.48
CA LYS A 81 -6.71 -2.16 -3.25
C LYS A 81 -5.33 -1.71 -2.79
N CYS A 82 -5.34 -0.56 -2.13
CA CYS A 82 -4.19 0.00 -1.47
C CYS A 82 -4.18 -0.48 -0.03
N ILE A 83 -3.12 -1.15 0.42
CA ILE A 83 -2.96 -1.50 1.83
C ILE A 83 -1.87 -0.60 2.39
N VAL A 84 -2.28 0.37 3.22
CA VAL A 84 -1.32 1.25 3.88
C VAL A 84 -0.63 0.49 5.00
N VAL A 85 0.70 0.45 4.94
CA VAL A 85 1.53 -0.28 5.90
C VAL A 85 2.12 0.65 6.97
N GLY A 86 2.35 1.92 6.64
CA GLY A 86 2.93 2.87 7.57
C GLY A 86 2.79 4.29 7.08
N ARG A 87 3.37 5.21 7.83
CA ARG A 87 3.48 6.64 7.51
C ARG A 87 4.94 7.02 7.55
N GLU A 88 5.44 7.66 6.50
CA GLU A 88 6.81 8.18 6.52
C GLU A 88 6.97 9.25 7.61
N ASN A 89 8.00 9.09 8.45
CA ASN A 89 8.37 10.08 9.47
C ASN A 89 9.31 11.14 8.87
N LYS A 90 8.79 12.04 8.04
CA LYS A 90 9.56 13.22 7.62
C LYS A 90 9.25 14.39 8.56
N VAL A 91 10.04 14.49 9.63
CA VAL A 91 10.12 15.72 10.43
C VAL A 91 10.85 16.77 9.59
N VAL A 92 10.10 17.57 8.83
CA VAL A 92 10.63 18.77 8.21
C VAL A 92 10.05 19.96 8.94
N HIS A 93 10.90 20.65 9.70
CA HIS A 93 10.57 21.94 10.30
C HIS A 93 10.06 22.88 9.19
N ASP A 94 8.85 23.42 9.36
CA ASP A 94 8.26 24.56 8.64
C ASP A 94 7.66 24.38 7.22
N ALA A 95 7.22 23.19 6.81
CA ALA A 95 6.35 23.06 5.62
C ALA A 95 5.16 22.10 5.86
N PRO A 96 3.99 22.31 5.24
CA PRO A 96 2.94 21.29 5.21
C PRO A 96 3.49 20.09 4.45
N VAL A 97 3.96 19.09 5.20
CA VAL A 97 4.58 17.90 4.63
C VAL A 97 3.53 17.18 3.79
N ASN A 98 3.80 17.00 2.50
CA ASN A 98 3.08 16.08 1.63
C ASN A 98 3.42 14.66 2.09
N GLU A 99 2.91 14.29 3.25
CA GLU A 99 3.17 12.99 3.85
C GLU A 99 2.71 11.89 2.91
N LYS A 100 3.51 10.83 2.89
CA LYS A 100 3.27 9.70 2.04
C LYS A 100 3.16 8.43 2.87
N TYR A 101 2.31 7.57 2.38
CA TYR A 101 2.08 6.24 2.87
C TYR A 101 2.83 5.27 1.97
N PRO A 102 3.80 4.49 2.48
CA PRO A 102 4.17 3.24 1.85
C PRO A 102 2.95 2.31 1.81
N ILE A 103 2.78 1.64 0.67
CA ILE A 103 1.62 0.79 0.42
C ILE A 103 2.02 -0.57 -0.19
N LEU A 104 1.24 -1.59 0.15
CA LEU A 104 1.13 -2.80 -0.67
C LEU A 104 -0.04 -2.62 -1.63
N VAL A 105 0.08 -3.24 -2.80
CA VAL A 105 -1.01 -3.33 -3.76
C VAL A 105 -1.55 -4.75 -3.75
N GLY A 106 -2.81 -4.88 -3.36
CA GLY A 106 -3.49 -6.15 -3.19
C GLY A 106 -4.59 -6.33 -4.24
N ARG A 107 -4.67 -7.51 -4.85
CA ARG A 107 -5.76 -7.89 -5.73
C ARG A 107 -6.74 -8.79 -4.98
N PRO A 108 -8.06 -8.52 -5.00
CA PRO A 108 -9.04 -9.36 -4.33
C PRO A 108 -8.91 -10.83 -4.75
N THR A 109 -9.00 -11.75 -3.80
CA THR A 109 -9.09 -13.19 -4.08
C THR A 109 -10.56 -13.62 -4.16
N ARG A 110 -10.84 -14.94 -4.10
CA ARG A 110 -12.20 -15.47 -3.98
C ARG A 110 -12.72 -15.43 -2.54
N LEU A 111 -11.85 -15.21 -1.57
CA LEU A 111 -12.21 -15.11 -0.16
C LEU A 111 -12.53 -13.65 0.19
N GLU A 112 -13.51 -13.47 1.06
CA GLU A 112 -13.89 -12.15 1.56
C GLU A 112 -12.76 -11.54 2.37
N ALA A 113 -12.54 -10.23 2.21
CA ALA A 113 -11.48 -9.47 2.87
C ALA A 113 -10.05 -10.00 2.63
N GLU A 114 -9.82 -10.84 1.62
CA GLU A 114 -8.50 -11.38 1.29
C GLU A 114 -7.97 -10.84 -0.03
N TYR A 115 -6.69 -10.48 -0.03
CA TYR A 115 -6.02 -9.85 -1.15
C TYR A 115 -4.68 -10.53 -1.41
N LYS A 116 -4.48 -11.01 -2.62
CA LYS A 116 -3.16 -11.44 -3.08
C LYS A 116 -2.30 -10.21 -3.31
N ARG A 117 -1.12 -10.15 -2.70
CA ARG A 117 -0.15 -9.09 -2.97
C ARG A 117 0.37 -9.20 -4.40
N VAL A 118 0.29 -8.09 -5.13
CA VAL A 118 0.72 -8.00 -6.55
C VAL A 118 1.71 -6.87 -6.80
N GLY A 119 1.96 -6.01 -5.82
CA GLY A 119 2.90 -4.91 -5.96
C GLY A 119 3.11 -4.12 -4.69
N ILE A 120 3.92 -3.06 -4.82
CA ILE A 120 4.24 -2.08 -3.79
C ILE A 120 4.12 -0.68 -4.36
N GLY A 121 4.12 0.31 -3.49
CA GLY A 121 4.14 1.69 -3.93
C GLY A 121 4.18 2.68 -2.78
N GLU A 122 3.90 3.92 -3.15
CA GLU A 122 3.81 5.05 -2.24
C GLU A 122 2.67 5.97 -2.70
N ILE A 123 1.93 6.55 -1.75
CA ILE A 123 0.83 7.47 -2.07
C ILE A 123 0.70 8.57 -1.02
N GLN A 124 0.41 9.79 -1.46
CA GLN A 124 0.14 10.90 -0.55
C GLN A 124 -1.13 10.65 0.29
N THR A 125 -1.09 10.97 1.58
CA THR A 125 -2.12 10.57 2.56
C THR A 125 -3.55 11.04 2.22
N GLY A 126 -3.69 12.21 1.59
CA GLY A 126 -4.97 12.78 1.16
C GLY A 126 -5.61 12.11 -0.08
N PHE A 127 -4.94 11.13 -0.68
CA PHE A 127 -5.37 10.45 -1.91
C PHE A 127 -5.75 8.98 -1.69
N VAL A 128 -5.95 8.60 -0.44
CA VAL A 128 -6.49 7.29 -0.07
C VAL A 128 -7.61 7.43 0.94
N LYS A 129 -8.56 6.52 0.87
CA LYS A 129 -9.67 6.42 1.82
C LYS A 129 -9.77 5.01 2.36
N ARG A 130 -9.86 4.88 3.69
CA ARG A 130 -10.12 3.60 4.34
C ARG A 130 -11.43 3.00 3.82
N TRP A 131 -11.37 1.73 3.42
CA TRP A 131 -12.50 1.02 2.83
C TRP A 131 -12.94 -0.16 3.71
N GLU A 132 -11.97 -0.95 4.14
CA GLU A 132 -12.19 -2.19 4.87
C GLU A 132 -11.17 -2.34 6.00
N ILE A 133 -11.59 -2.93 7.11
CA ILE A 133 -10.75 -3.19 8.28
C ILE A 133 -10.39 -4.68 8.32
N SER A 134 -9.21 -5.01 8.82
CA SER A 134 -8.77 -6.40 9.01
C SER A 134 -8.71 -7.23 7.72
N ALA A 135 -8.33 -6.61 6.61
CA ALA A 135 -8.03 -7.30 5.37
C ALA A 135 -6.80 -8.19 5.52
N ARG A 136 -6.89 -9.43 5.00
CA ARG A 136 -5.79 -10.39 4.95
C ARG A 136 -5.05 -10.22 3.63
N VAL A 137 -3.75 -10.01 3.71
CA VAL A 137 -2.87 -9.86 2.55
C VAL A 137 -1.95 -11.07 2.49
N VAL A 138 -2.09 -11.83 1.42
CA VAL A 138 -1.40 -13.12 1.17
C VAL A 138 -0.38 -13.00 0.04
#